data_AF-A0A1D8KCW5-F1
#
_entry.id   AF-A0A1D8KCW5-F1
#
_cell.length_a   1.000
_cell.length_b   1.000
_cell.length_c   1.000
_cell.angle_alpha   90.00
_cell.angle_beta   90.00
_cell.angle_gamma   90.00
#
_symmetry.space_group_name_H-M   'P 1'
#
loop_
_entity.id
_entity.type
_entity.pdbx_description
1 polymer ?
#
loop_
_entity_poly.entity_id
_entity_poly.type
_entity_poly.pdbx_seq_one_letter_code
_entity_poly.pdbx_strand_id
1 'polypeptide(L)'
;MAGKLASEPDSDIPVRLAKEALDTANALSDLLYEIDVAIHAYAKTLEDIQPQHSGKVFIRWSDGKPRAYRWERVGKTKWRAVHLPRANLARRASSRGEFADSYERVNDILSDVSFLMNRRTAVLNVLGNFQRGASSLRRAQTERITALVEKALS
;
A
#
# COMPACT_ATOMS: atom_id res chain seq x y z
N MET A 1 20.68 -47.80 -31.64
CA MET A 1 19.67 -46.74 -31.89
C MET A 1 19.16 -46.27 -30.54
N ALA A 2 19.60 -45.10 -30.07
CA ALA A 2 19.27 -44.58 -28.75
C ALA A 2 17.88 -43.92 -28.76
N GLY A 3 17.03 -44.36 -27.84
CA GLY A 3 15.67 -43.85 -27.65
C GLY A 3 15.68 -42.37 -27.26
N LYS A 4 14.85 -41.59 -27.96
CA LYS A 4 14.56 -40.21 -27.62
C LYS A 4 13.54 -40.25 -26.48
N LEU A 5 14.01 -40.28 -25.23
CA LEU A 5 13.19 -40.03 -24.05
C LEU A 5 12.71 -38.58 -24.15
N ALA A 6 11.47 -38.40 -24.62
CA ALA A 6 10.75 -37.16 -24.41
C ALA A 6 10.53 -37.05 -22.90
N SER A 7 11.24 -36.14 -22.25
CA SER A 7 10.99 -35.79 -20.85
C SER A 7 9.53 -35.36 -20.73
N GLU A 8 8.73 -36.13 -19.98
CA GLU A 8 7.37 -35.74 -19.63
C GLU A 8 7.41 -34.36 -18.96
N PRO A 9 6.53 -33.42 -19.33
CA PRO A 9 6.46 -32.14 -18.65
C PRO A 9 6.08 -32.40 -17.19
N ASP A 10 7.00 -32.06 -16.29
CA ASP A 10 6.85 -32.23 -14.83
C ASP A 10 5.55 -31.56 -14.37
N SER A 11 4.53 -32.39 -14.11
CA SER A 11 3.17 -31.97 -13.80
C SER A 11 3.06 -31.20 -12.48
N ASP A 12 4.14 -31.18 -11.69
CA ASP A 12 4.24 -30.48 -10.41
C ASP A 12 4.58 -28.99 -10.55
N ILE A 13 5.14 -28.56 -11.68
CA ILE A 13 5.58 -27.17 -11.88
C ILE A 13 4.42 -26.17 -11.71
N PRO A 14 3.22 -26.37 -12.32
CA PRO A 14 2.11 -25.44 -12.17
C PRO A 14 1.59 -25.34 -10.73
N VAL A 15 1.60 -26.45 -9.98
CA VAL A 15 1.12 -26.51 -8.59
C VAL A 15 2.08 -25.81 -7.65
N ARG A 16 3.40 -26.00 -7.82
CA ARG A 16 4.43 -25.31 -7.03
C ARG A 16 4.40 -23.80 -7.26
N LEU A 17 4.33 -23.37 -8.52
CA LEU A 17 4.24 -21.95 -8.86
C LEU A 17 2.96 -21.31 -8.28
N ALA A 18 1.82 -22.01 -8.32
CA ALA A 18 0.59 -21.51 -7.71
C ALA A 18 0.69 -21.36 -6.19
N LYS A 19 1.39 -22.28 -5.52
CA LYS A 19 1.64 -22.21 -4.08
C LYS A 19 2.56 -21.04 -3.73
N GLU A 20 3.71 -20.90 -4.39
CA GLU A 20 4.66 -19.79 -4.18
C GLU A 20 4.00 -18.42 -4.42
N ALA A 21 3.15 -18.35 -5.44
CA ALA A 21 2.35 -17.19 -5.78
C ALA A 21 1.37 -16.82 -4.64
N LEU A 22 0.68 -17.80 -4.06
CA LEU A 22 -0.22 -17.61 -2.92
C LEU A 22 0.54 -17.19 -1.65
N ASP A 23 1.65 -17.86 -1.34
CA ASP A 23 2.49 -17.56 -0.18
C ASP A 23 3.05 -16.13 -0.27
N THR A 24 3.46 -15.70 -1.47
CA THR A 24 3.90 -14.32 -1.73
C THR A 24 2.76 -13.32 -1.52
N ALA A 25 1.55 -13.62 -2.00
CA ALA A 25 0.40 -12.74 -1.83
C ALA A 25 -0.01 -12.58 -0.36
N ASN A 26 0.07 -13.67 0.42
CA ASN A 26 -0.17 -13.64 1.87
C ASN A 26 0.88 -12.77 2.57
N ALA A 27 2.18 -13.00 2.31
CA ALA A 27 3.26 -12.20 2.90
C ALA A 27 3.16 -10.71 2.57
N LEU A 28 2.74 -10.36 1.34
CA LEU A 28 2.48 -8.97 0.96
C LEU A 28 1.26 -8.38 1.67
N SER A 29 0.24 -9.19 1.97
CA SER A 29 -0.94 -8.76 2.70
C SER A 29 -0.62 -8.50 4.17
N ASP A 30 0.18 -9.37 4.79
CA ASP A 30 0.67 -9.18 6.16
C ASP A 30 1.54 -7.93 6.27
N LEU A 31 2.47 -7.74 5.33
CA LEU A 31 3.28 -6.52 5.26
C LEU A 31 2.42 -5.26 5.09
N LEU A 32 1.36 -5.33 4.26
CA LEU A 32 0.43 -4.21 4.10
C LEU A 32 -0.28 -3.88 5.41
N TYR A 33 -0.71 -4.90 6.16
CA TYR A 33 -1.33 -4.75 7.47
C TYR A 33 -0.37 -4.10 8.48
N GLU A 34 0.88 -4.57 8.56
CA GLU A 34 1.90 -4.00 9.45
C GLU A 34 2.17 -2.52 9.13
N ILE A 35 2.28 -2.17 7.85
CA ILE A 35 2.43 -0.78 7.41
C ILE A 35 1.23 0.07 7.86
N ASP A 36 0.01 -0.45 7.68
CA ASP A 36 -1.21 0.27 8.04
C ASP A 36 -1.30 0.48 9.56
N VAL A 37 -0.90 -0.51 10.37
CA VAL A 37 -0.79 -0.39 11.84
C VAL A 37 0.25 0.67 12.23
N ALA A 38 1.44 0.65 11.63
CA ALA A 38 2.48 1.63 11.92
C ALA A 38 2.03 3.07 11.59
N ILE A 39 1.35 3.27 10.45
CA ILE A 39 0.80 4.58 10.08
C ILE A 39 -0.25 5.05 11.11
N HIS A 40 -1.10 4.16 11.62
CA HIS A 40 -2.06 4.52 12.67
C HIS A 40 -1.37 4.89 13.99
N ALA A 41 -0.33 4.16 14.39
CA ALA A 41 0.43 4.47 15.59
C ALA A 41 1.11 5.85 15.50
N TYR A 42 1.70 6.17 14.35
CA TYR A 42 2.25 7.50 14.10
C TYR A 42 1.18 8.58 14.04
N ALA A 43 0.02 8.31 13.44
CA ALA A 43 -1.10 9.26 13.41
C ALA A 43 -1.54 9.66 14.83
N LYS A 44 -1.66 8.68 15.73
CA LYS A 44 -1.98 8.93 17.14
C LYS A 44 -0.87 9.73 17.83
N THR A 45 0.40 9.33 17.64
CA THR A 45 1.54 10.03 18.22
C THR A 45 1.59 11.51 17.77
N LEU A 46 1.33 11.78 16.49
CA LEU A 46 1.23 13.15 15.97
C LEU A 46 0.11 13.95 16.64
N GLU A 47 -1.01 13.31 16.99
CA GLU A 47 -2.10 13.99 17.69
C GLU A 47 -1.74 14.40 19.11
N ASP A 48 -0.91 13.60 19.79
CA ASP A 48 -0.53 13.77 21.20
C ASP A 48 0.62 14.78 21.40
N ILE A 49 1.61 14.80 20.51
CA ILE A 49 2.83 15.60 20.71
C ILE A 49 2.75 17.04 20.21
N GLN A 50 1.75 17.37 19.38
CA GLN A 50 1.61 18.69 18.77
C GLN A 50 0.59 19.56 19.52
N PRO A 51 0.84 20.87 19.63
CA PRO A 51 -0.17 21.84 20.09
C PRO A 51 -1.48 21.73 19.29
N GLN A 52 -2.62 21.90 19.97
CA GLN A 52 -3.97 21.82 19.37
C GLN A 52 -4.37 23.13 18.66
N HIS A 53 -3.52 23.63 17.77
CA HIS A 53 -3.66 24.94 17.12
C HIS A 53 -3.35 24.89 15.61
N SER A 54 -3.41 26.07 14.96
CA SER A 54 -3.07 26.24 13.54
C SER A 54 -1.66 25.74 13.26
N GLY A 55 -1.48 24.92 12.23
CA GLY A 55 -0.19 24.33 11.88
C GLY A 55 -0.06 22.86 12.27
N LYS A 56 -0.94 22.33 13.14
CA LYS A 56 -0.95 20.91 13.49
C LYS A 56 -1.12 20.05 12.25
N VAL A 57 -0.20 19.10 12.07
CA VAL A 57 -0.25 18.09 11.03
C VAL A 57 -0.86 16.80 11.58
N PHE A 58 -1.73 16.17 10.82
CA PHE A 58 -2.38 14.92 11.20
C PHE A 58 -2.58 14.01 9.99
N ILE A 59 -2.75 12.71 10.24
CA ILE A 59 -3.00 11.73 9.20
C ILE A 59 -4.45 11.26 9.29
N ARG A 60 -5.15 11.25 8.16
CA ARG A 60 -6.52 10.75 8.06
C ARG A 60 -6.63 9.75 6.91
N TRP A 61 -7.45 8.74 7.12
CA TRP A 61 -7.84 7.79 6.09
C TRP A 61 -8.97 8.34 5.24
N SER A 62 -8.76 8.38 3.93
CA SER A 62 -9.78 8.76 2.94
C SER A 62 -9.62 7.90 1.70
N ASP A 63 -10.72 7.33 1.21
CA ASP A 63 -10.75 6.39 0.08
C ASP A 63 -9.80 5.18 0.27
N GLY A 64 -9.71 4.65 1.50
CA GLY A 64 -8.80 3.54 1.84
C GLY A 64 -7.31 3.90 1.72
N LYS A 65 -6.97 5.19 1.71
CA LYS A 65 -5.59 5.68 1.63
C LYS A 65 -5.28 6.63 2.79
N PRO A 66 -4.12 6.48 3.43
CA PRO A 66 -3.66 7.45 4.39
C PRO A 66 -3.24 8.73 3.66
N ARG A 67 -3.68 9.87 4.18
CA ARG A 67 -3.41 11.22 3.66
C ARG A 67 -3.04 12.14 4.81
N ALA A 68 -2.02 12.96 4.59
CA ALA A 68 -1.60 13.97 5.54
C ALA A 68 -2.38 15.27 5.34
N TYR A 69 -2.72 15.93 6.43
CA TYR A 69 -3.44 17.19 6.44
C TYR A 69 -2.82 18.13 7.46
N ARG A 70 -3.06 19.44 7.27
CA ARG A 70 -2.74 20.48 8.24
C ARG A 70 -3.99 21.28 8.56
N TRP A 71 -4.18 21.61 9.83
CA TRP A 71 -5.19 22.60 10.21
C TRP A 71 -4.70 24.02 9.87
N GLU A 72 -5.46 24.71 9.05
CA GLU A 72 -5.24 26.11 8.70
C GLU A 72 -6.47 26.94 9.03
N ARG A 73 -6.26 28.15 9.55
CA ARG A 73 -7.32 29.10 9.84
C ARG A 73 -7.73 29.83 8.56
N VAL A 74 -9.01 29.84 8.25
CA VAL A 74 -9.61 30.53 7.10
C VAL A 74 -10.40 31.74 7.62
N GLY A 75 -9.86 32.93 7.40
CA GLY A 75 -10.44 34.16 7.96
C GLY A 75 -10.38 34.17 9.50
N LYS A 76 -11.34 34.83 10.15
CA LYS A 76 -11.31 35.03 11.61
C LYS A 76 -11.84 33.85 12.42
N THR A 77 -12.74 33.01 11.89
CA THR A 77 -13.49 32.05 12.71
C THR A 77 -13.51 30.61 12.19
N LYS A 78 -13.09 30.36 10.95
CA LYS A 78 -13.22 29.03 10.34
C LYS A 78 -11.88 28.30 10.34
N TRP A 79 -11.93 26.99 10.55
CA TRP A 79 -10.80 26.08 10.42
C TRP A 79 -11.03 25.16 9.23
N ARG A 80 -9.97 24.88 8.48
CA ARG A 80 -10.01 23.88 7.42
C ARG A 80 -8.81 22.95 7.46
N ALA A 81 -9.06 21.70 7.11
CA ALA A 81 -8.01 20.72 6.88
C ALA A 81 -7.48 20.89 5.45
N VAL A 82 -6.21 21.25 5.31
CA VAL A 82 -5.54 21.36 4.02
C VAL A 82 -4.72 20.11 3.77
N HIS A 83 -5.00 19.45 2.65
CA HIS A 83 -4.25 18.27 2.25
C HIS A 83 -2.78 18.63 1.98
N LEU A 84 -1.87 17.88 2.59
CA LEU A 84 -0.44 18.00 2.37
C LEU A 84 0.03 16.94 1.36
N PRO A 85 0.83 17.32 0.34
CA PRO A 85 1.44 16.35 -0.54
C PRO A 85 2.42 15.47 0.23
N ARG A 86 2.50 14.18 -0.15
CA ARG A 86 3.46 13.22 0.41
C ARG A 86 4.92 13.65 0.17
N ALA A 87 5.16 14.28 -0.98
CA ALA A 87 6.49 14.80 -1.32
C ALA A 87 6.94 15.85 -0.30
N ASN A 88 8.12 15.63 0.29
CA ASN A 88 8.71 16.48 1.31
C ASN A 88 7.82 16.69 2.54
N LEU A 89 7.07 15.67 2.96
CA LEU A 89 6.16 15.76 4.10
C LEU A 89 6.88 16.18 5.40
N ALA A 90 8.09 15.68 5.64
CA ALA A 90 8.93 16.08 6.79
C ALA A 90 9.14 17.60 6.88
N ARG A 91 9.37 18.27 5.72
CA ARG A 91 9.52 19.75 5.64
C ARG A 91 8.24 20.52 5.97
N ARG A 92 7.13 19.82 6.24
CA ARG A 92 5.85 20.40 6.65
C ARG A 92 5.72 20.46 8.18
N ALA A 93 6.66 19.94 8.96
CA ALA A 93 6.73 20.24 10.39
C ALA A 93 6.98 21.74 10.60
N SER A 94 6.30 22.35 11.58
CA SER A 94 6.50 23.77 11.93
C SER A 94 7.62 23.88 12.95
N SER A 95 8.67 24.64 12.64
CA SER A 95 9.81 24.91 13.53
C SER A 95 9.66 26.18 14.36
N ARG A 96 8.50 26.84 14.31
CA ARG A 96 8.28 28.18 14.89
C ARG A 96 7.18 28.16 15.94
N GLY A 97 7.28 29.10 16.88
CA GLY A 97 6.30 29.31 17.94
C GLY A 97 6.19 28.09 18.83
N GLU A 98 4.97 27.77 19.25
CA GLU A 98 4.64 26.65 20.14
C GLU A 98 4.98 25.26 19.58
N PHE A 99 5.27 25.16 18.28
CA PHE A 99 5.65 23.90 17.65
C PHE A 99 7.16 23.62 17.73
N ALA A 100 7.99 24.61 18.11
CA ALA A 100 9.45 24.50 18.10
C ALA A 100 9.94 23.29 18.93
N ASP A 101 9.37 23.07 20.12
CA ASP A 101 9.79 21.98 21.02
C ASP A 101 9.43 20.59 20.48
N SER A 102 8.36 20.50 19.68
CA SER A 102 7.92 19.24 19.05
C SER A 102 8.52 19.03 17.66
N TYR A 103 9.23 20.03 17.11
CA TYR A 103 9.57 20.11 15.69
C TYR A 103 10.36 18.90 15.20
N GLU A 104 11.46 18.56 15.86
CA GLU A 104 12.34 17.46 15.44
C GLU A 104 11.57 16.14 15.42
N ARG A 105 10.85 15.84 16.51
CA ARG A 105 10.06 14.61 16.62
C ARG A 105 8.93 14.54 15.59
N VAL A 106 8.23 15.65 15.33
CA VAL A 106 7.21 15.71 14.28
C VAL A 106 7.84 15.55 12.90
N ASN A 107 9.01 16.14 12.65
CA ASN A 107 9.73 16.01 11.40
C ASN A 107 10.09 14.55 11.11
N ASP A 108 10.66 13.86 12.10
CA ASP A 108 11.03 12.44 12.02
C ASP A 108 9.80 11.56 11.75
N ILE A 109 8.72 11.75 12.52
CA ILE A 109 7.48 10.99 12.30
C ILE A 109 6.92 11.25 10.91
N LEU A 110 6.93 12.49 10.41
CA LEU A 110 6.46 12.81 9.07
C LEU A 110 7.35 12.24 7.96
N SER A 111 8.65 12.07 8.24
CA SER A 111 9.58 11.35 7.36
C SER A 111 9.21 9.86 7.29
N ASP A 112 9.05 9.21 8.43
CA ASP A 112 8.68 7.79 8.54
C ASP A 112 7.31 7.52 7.90
N VAL A 113 6.33 8.37 8.18
CA VAL A 113 4.99 8.27 7.57
C VAL A 113 5.06 8.41 6.05
N SER A 114 5.88 9.32 5.53
CA SER A 114 6.08 9.46 4.08
C SER A 114 6.67 8.19 3.47
N PHE A 115 7.69 7.63 4.11
CA PHE A 115 8.30 6.36 3.73
C PHE A 115 7.26 5.22 3.72
N LEU A 116 6.49 5.07 4.79
CA LEU A 116 5.45 4.05 4.93
C LEU A 116 4.34 4.22 3.89
N MET A 117 3.88 5.43 3.63
CA MET A 117 2.88 5.70 2.59
C MET A 117 3.37 5.28 1.19
N ASN A 118 4.64 5.51 0.89
CA ASN A 118 5.25 5.09 -0.38
C ASN A 118 5.38 3.57 -0.45
N ARG A 119 5.85 2.93 0.63
CA ARG A 119 5.95 1.47 0.73
C ARG A 119 4.58 0.81 0.57
N ARG A 120 3.55 1.34 1.22
CA ARG A 120 2.16 0.91 1.08
C ARG A 120 1.71 0.92 -0.38
N THR A 121 1.95 2.02 -1.08
CA THR A 121 1.60 2.15 -2.51
C THR A 121 2.37 1.13 -3.37
N ALA A 122 3.64 0.87 -3.08
CA ALA A 122 4.41 -0.15 -3.78
C ALA A 122 3.83 -1.56 -3.57
N VAL A 123 3.51 -1.93 -2.33
CA VAL A 123 2.90 -3.24 -1.99
C VAL A 123 1.56 -3.42 -2.70
N LEU A 124 0.69 -2.40 -2.65
CA LEU A 124 -0.61 -2.42 -3.35
C LEU A 124 -0.46 -2.56 -4.86
N ASN A 125 0.55 -1.93 -5.47
CA ASN A 125 0.81 -2.07 -6.90
C ASN A 125 1.22 -3.51 -7.26
N VAL A 126 2.06 -4.14 -6.43
CA VAL A 126 2.48 -5.54 -6.64
C VAL A 126 1.28 -6.48 -6.48
N LEU A 127 0.49 -6.34 -5.41
CA LEU A 127 -0.74 -7.12 -5.21
C LEU A 127 -1.74 -6.93 -6.36
N GLY A 128 -1.94 -5.69 -6.81
CA GLY A 128 -2.83 -5.39 -7.93
C GLY A 128 -2.34 -6.01 -9.26
N ASN A 129 -1.03 -6.02 -9.50
CA ASN A 129 -0.43 -6.70 -10.65
C ASN A 129 -0.66 -8.22 -10.59
N PHE A 130 -0.45 -8.81 -9.41
CA PHE A 130 -0.67 -10.23 -9.17
C PHE A 130 -2.12 -10.63 -9.44
N GLN A 131 -3.09 -9.88 -8.87
CA GLN A 131 -4.52 -10.12 -9.07
C GLN A 131 -4.94 -10.00 -10.54
N ARG A 132 -4.40 -9.01 -11.26
CA ARG A 132 -4.64 -8.86 -12.71
C ARG A 132 -4.07 -10.05 -13.50
N GLY A 133 -2.83 -10.44 -13.22
CA GLY A 133 -2.18 -11.58 -13.86
C GLY A 133 -2.96 -12.89 -13.65
N ALA A 134 -3.34 -13.17 -12.39
CA ALA A 134 -4.14 -14.34 -12.04
C ALA A 134 -5.52 -14.33 -12.74
N SER A 135 -6.17 -13.16 -12.81
CA SER A 135 -7.45 -13.02 -13.49
C SER A 135 -7.35 -13.27 -14.99
N SER A 136 -6.30 -12.75 -15.64
CA SER A 136 -6.05 -13.00 -17.06
C SER A 136 -5.75 -14.47 -17.35
N LEU A 137 -4.94 -15.11 -16.51
CA LEU A 137 -4.64 -16.54 -16.64
C LEU A 137 -5.91 -17.40 -16.49
N ARG A 138 -6.74 -17.09 -15.49
CA ARG A 138 -8.01 -17.79 -15.28
C ARG A 138 -8.92 -17.69 -16.50
N ARG A 139 -9.07 -16.50 -17.08
CA ARG A 139 -9.88 -16.29 -18.29
C ARG A 139 -9.36 -17.12 -19.46
N ALA A 140 -8.06 -17.08 -19.72
CA ALA A 140 -7.44 -17.86 -20.80
C ALA A 140 -7.61 -19.38 -20.61
N GLN A 141 -7.51 -19.87 -19.37
CA GLN A 141 -7.77 -21.28 -19.07
C GLN A 141 -9.24 -21.65 -19.26
N THR A 142 -10.18 -20.80 -18.82
CA THR A 142 -11.61 -21.03 -19.05
C THR A 142 -11.93 -21.11 -20.55
N GLU A 143 -11.44 -20.15 -21.35
CA GLU A 143 -11.64 -20.16 -22.81
C GLU A 143 -11.09 -21.44 -23.47
N ARG A 144 -9.88 -21.86 -23.06
CA ARG A 144 -9.26 -23.09 -23.57
C ARG A 144 -10.06 -24.34 -23.18
N ILE A 145 -10.54 -24.42 -21.94
CA ILE A 145 -11.35 -25.54 -21.48
C ILE A 145 -12.68 -25.58 -22.25
N THR A 146 -13.36 -24.45 -22.40
CA THR A 146 -14.61 -24.35 -23.17
C THR A 146 -14.40 -24.83 -24.61
N ALA A 147 -13.36 -24.36 -25.30
CA ALA A 147 -13.06 -24.78 -26.67
C ALA A 147 -12.75 -26.29 -26.78
N LEU A 148 -12.08 -26.87 -25.79
CA LEU A 148 -11.81 -28.31 -25.74
C LEU A 148 -13.09 -29.12 -25.51
N VAL A 149 -14.00 -28.64 -24.65
CA VAL A 149 -15.30 -29.26 -24.39
C VAL A 149 -16.18 -29.21 -25.65
N GLU A 150 -16.25 -28.06 -26.32
CA GLU A 150 -17.01 -27.92 -27.57
C GLU A 150 -16.50 -28.87 -28.66
N LYS A 151 -15.18 -28.98 -28.82
CA LYS A 151 -14.56 -29.93 -29.76
C LYS A 151 -14.84 -31.40 -29.42
N ALA A 152 -14.95 -31.74 -28.14
CA ALA A 152 -15.21 -33.11 -27.71
C ALA A 152 -16.68 -33.52 -27.89
N LEU A 153 -17.58 -32.54 -28.01
CA LEU A 153 -19.02 -32.75 -28.17
C LEU A 153 -19.50 -32.65 -29.64
N SER A 154 -18.61 -32.24 -30.56
CA SER A 154 -18.84 -32.20 -32.02
C SER A 154 -18.33 -33.46 -32.70
#